data_AF-A0A7K0X9H3-F1
#
_entry.id   AF-A0A7K0X9H3-F1
#
_cell.length_a   1.000
_cell.length_b   1.000
_cell.length_c   1.000
_cell.angle_alpha   90.00
_cell.angle_beta   90.00
_cell.angle_gamma   90.00
#
_symmetry.space_group_name_H-M   'P 1'
#
loop_
_entity.id
_entity.type
_entity.pdbx_description
1 polymer ?
#
loop_
_entity_poly.entity_id
_entity_poly.type
_entity_poly.pdbx_seq_one_letter_code
_entity_poly.pdbx_strand_id
1 'polypeptide(L)'
;MALTESEFKDRWSKLHGGVDVEGVVGGWLSFSYQAARVCTALRITPNLLTLLGLLTAIAMALSTYAAIALLLLVVSLFFDGIDGSVAIVQERDSQWGALLDSLADRISEACWLYMGWRLGIPAWLAITMWMVASIQEYARARMASLGHHEVGVVTVTERPVRAIFMAFALLFYIFDIPGLLVISCVFLALLVFSFLQVMRVISLKLR
;
A
#
# COMPACT_ATOMS: atom_id res chain seq x y z
N MET A 1 -27.37 12.73 6.62
CA MET A 1 -27.15 13.47 5.37
C MET A 1 -25.97 12.80 4.68
N ALA A 2 -26.03 12.46 3.39
CA ALA A 2 -24.91 11.82 2.73
C ALA A 2 -23.75 12.82 2.62
N LEU A 3 -22.56 12.41 3.07
CA LEU A 3 -21.35 13.24 3.10
C LEU A 3 -21.02 13.73 1.69
N THR A 4 -20.83 15.04 1.50
CA THR A 4 -20.48 15.64 0.20
C THR A 4 -19.02 15.33 -0.17
N GLU A 5 -18.64 15.49 -1.45
CA GLU A 5 -17.27 15.21 -1.90
C GLU A 5 -16.24 16.16 -1.24
N SER A 6 -16.60 17.42 -1.01
CA SER A 6 -15.74 18.38 -0.31
C SER A 6 -15.54 18.00 1.15
N GLU A 7 -16.62 17.65 1.85
CA GLU A 7 -16.54 17.16 3.25
C GLU A 7 -15.71 15.87 3.35
N PHE A 8 -15.80 15.00 2.33
CA PHE A 8 -15.00 13.79 2.24
C PHE A 8 -13.52 14.11 2.12
N LYS A 9 -13.14 14.99 1.19
CA LYS A 9 -11.74 15.41 0.98
C LYS A 9 -11.18 16.09 2.23
N ASP A 10 -11.96 16.95 2.88
CA ASP A 10 -11.56 17.62 4.12
C ASP A 10 -11.34 16.62 5.26
N ARG A 11 -12.24 15.63 5.42
CA ARG A 11 -12.10 14.59 6.44
C ARG A 11 -10.90 13.69 6.16
N TRP A 12 -10.70 13.31 4.90
CA TRP A 12 -9.54 12.53 4.48
C TRP A 12 -8.23 13.28 4.77
N SER A 13 -8.14 14.56 4.40
CA SER A 13 -6.96 15.40 4.66
C SER A 13 -6.64 15.48 6.15
N LYS A 14 -7.64 15.71 7.02
CA LYS A 14 -7.47 15.76 8.48
C LYS A 14 -6.93 14.44 9.05
N LEU A 15 -7.39 13.30 8.54
CA LEU A 15 -6.92 11.98 8.97
C LEU A 15 -5.47 11.70 8.52
N HIS A 16 -4.98 12.40 7.51
CA HIS A 16 -3.65 12.22 6.93
C HIS A 16 -2.70 13.39 7.23
N GLY A 17 -2.91 14.12 8.35
CA GLY A 17 -1.99 15.18 8.77
C GLY A 17 -2.09 16.48 7.96
N GLY A 18 -3.24 16.73 7.33
CA GLY A 18 -3.50 17.96 6.57
C GLY A 18 -2.86 17.98 5.18
N VAL A 19 -2.65 16.80 4.57
CA VAL A 19 -2.12 16.68 3.21
C VAL A 19 -3.01 17.41 2.21
N ASP A 20 -2.38 18.11 1.27
CA ASP A 20 -3.05 18.81 0.18
C ASP A 20 -3.83 17.82 -0.71
N VAL A 21 -5.07 18.19 -1.01
CA VAL A 21 -6.04 17.39 -1.78
C VAL A 21 -6.21 17.91 -3.21
N GLU A 22 -5.26 18.70 -3.70
CA GLU A 22 -5.21 19.15 -5.09
C GLU A 22 -4.48 18.16 -6.03
N GLY A 23 -4.52 18.44 -7.33
CA GLY A 23 -3.80 17.68 -8.35
C GLY A 23 -4.17 16.19 -8.44
N VAL A 24 -3.15 15.33 -8.50
CA VAL A 24 -3.32 13.87 -8.66
C VAL A 24 -4.04 13.26 -7.46
N VAL A 25 -3.75 13.74 -6.25
CA VAL A 25 -4.41 13.29 -5.01
C VAL A 25 -5.89 13.65 -5.06
N GLY A 26 -6.21 14.89 -5.44
CA GLY A 26 -7.60 15.33 -5.59
C GLY A 26 -8.40 14.52 -6.61
N GLY A 27 -7.80 14.22 -7.76
CA GLY A 27 -8.42 13.39 -8.79
C GLY A 27 -8.66 11.95 -8.31
N TRP A 28 -7.70 11.36 -7.61
CA TRP A 28 -7.86 10.05 -6.99
C TRP A 28 -8.97 10.05 -5.93
N LEU A 29 -9.02 11.07 -5.06
CA LEU A 29 -10.05 11.20 -4.03
C LEU A 29 -11.44 11.39 -4.61
N SER A 30 -11.58 12.12 -5.72
CA SER A 30 -12.85 12.21 -6.45
C SER A 30 -13.31 10.83 -6.95
N PHE A 31 -12.41 10.06 -7.55
CA PHE A 31 -12.71 8.71 -8.01
C PHE A 31 -13.05 7.77 -6.85
N SER A 32 -12.23 7.76 -5.78
CA SER A 32 -12.43 6.90 -4.62
C SER A 32 -13.73 7.24 -3.88
N TYR A 33 -14.12 8.52 -3.83
CA TYR A 33 -15.41 8.96 -3.29
C TYR A 33 -16.59 8.36 -4.07
N GLN A 34 -16.56 8.39 -5.41
CA GLN A 34 -17.64 7.79 -6.20
C GLN A 34 -17.71 6.27 -6.01
N ALA A 35 -16.57 5.58 -6.01
CA ALA A 35 -16.50 4.15 -5.70
C ALA A 35 -17.07 3.87 -4.29
N ALA A 36 -16.70 4.67 -3.30
CA ALA A 36 -17.15 4.52 -1.93
C ALA A 36 -18.66 4.71 -1.78
N ARG A 37 -19.27 5.64 -2.54
CA ARG A 37 -20.73 5.80 -2.61
C ARG A 37 -21.42 4.57 -3.16
N VAL A 38 -20.90 3.98 -4.23
CA VAL A 38 -21.45 2.73 -4.80
C VAL A 38 -21.35 1.58 -3.80
N CYS A 39 -20.18 1.38 -3.19
CA CYS A 39 -19.99 0.36 -2.15
C CYS A 39 -20.95 0.56 -0.96
N THR A 40 -21.16 1.82 -0.56
CA THR A 40 -22.09 2.18 0.52
C THR A 40 -23.54 1.88 0.15
N ALA A 41 -23.95 2.18 -1.08
CA ALA A 41 -25.28 1.81 -1.58
C ALA A 41 -25.48 0.28 -1.59
N LEU A 42 -24.42 -0.48 -1.89
CA LEU A 42 -24.41 -1.94 -1.85
C LEU A 42 -24.19 -2.53 -0.44
N ARG A 43 -24.08 -1.69 0.60
CA ARG A 43 -23.83 -2.08 2.00
C ARG A 43 -22.55 -2.89 2.21
N ILE A 44 -21.56 -2.71 1.34
CA ILE A 44 -20.23 -3.32 1.48
C ILE A 44 -19.49 -2.60 2.61
N THR A 45 -18.92 -3.35 3.54
CA THR A 45 -18.19 -2.78 4.68
C THR A 45 -16.71 -2.53 4.33
N PRO A 46 -16.03 -1.57 5.00
CA PRO A 46 -14.59 -1.34 4.82
C PRO A 46 -13.76 -2.61 5.05
N ASN A 47 -13.99 -3.30 6.17
CA ASN A 47 -13.25 -4.51 6.51
C ASN A 47 -13.44 -5.63 5.48
N LEU A 48 -14.61 -5.71 4.82
CA LEU A 48 -14.82 -6.67 3.73
C LEU A 48 -13.95 -6.32 2.52
N LEU A 49 -13.81 -5.03 2.19
CA LEU A 49 -12.92 -4.59 1.11
C LEU A 49 -11.45 -4.91 1.42
N THR A 50 -10.99 -4.65 2.64
CA THR A 50 -9.64 -5.02 3.08
C THR A 50 -9.41 -6.54 2.93
N LEU A 51 -10.37 -7.37 3.36
CA LEU A 51 -10.29 -8.82 3.21
C LEU A 51 -10.33 -9.27 1.74
N LEU A 52 -11.13 -8.62 0.88
CA LEU A 52 -11.13 -8.89 -0.56
C LEU A 52 -9.80 -8.49 -1.21
N GLY A 53 -9.21 -7.37 -0.80
CA GLY A 53 -7.87 -6.93 -1.19
C GLY A 53 -6.82 -7.98 -0.83
N LEU A 54 -6.88 -8.51 0.40
CA LEU A 54 -6.00 -9.57 0.85
C LEU A 54 -6.21 -10.89 0.09
N LEU A 55 -7.46 -11.31 -0.10
CA LEU A 55 -7.78 -12.54 -0.85
C LEU A 55 -7.29 -12.46 -2.30
N THR A 56 -7.42 -11.29 -2.93
CA THR A 56 -6.91 -11.06 -4.29
C THR A 56 -5.38 -11.04 -4.35
N ALA A 57 -4.69 -10.52 -3.33
CA ALA A 57 -3.23 -10.63 -3.21
C ALA A 57 -2.76 -12.08 -3.04
N ILE A 58 -3.47 -12.88 -2.24
CA ILE A 58 -3.18 -14.31 -2.08
C ILE A 58 -3.42 -15.05 -3.41
N ALA A 59 -4.54 -14.78 -4.08
CA ALA A 59 -4.83 -15.35 -5.39
C ALA A 59 -3.78 -14.95 -6.45
N MET A 60 -3.30 -13.70 -6.39
CA MET A 60 -2.20 -13.20 -7.23
C MET A 60 -0.93 -14.04 -7.02
N ALA A 61 -0.54 -14.29 -5.77
CA ALA A 61 0.64 -15.09 -5.42
C ALA A 61 0.56 -16.54 -5.90
N LEU A 62 -0.65 -17.11 -5.91
CA LEU A 62 -0.91 -18.48 -6.34
C LEU A 62 -1.17 -18.62 -7.85
N SER A 63 -1.34 -17.50 -8.58
CA SER A 63 -1.63 -17.52 -10.01
C SER A 63 -0.52 -18.21 -10.81
N THR A 64 -0.90 -19.00 -11.81
CA THR A 64 0.05 -19.60 -12.76
C THR A 64 0.45 -18.63 -13.87
N TYR A 65 -0.45 -17.72 -14.24
CA TYR A 65 -0.24 -16.80 -15.36
C TYR A 65 0.11 -15.41 -14.84
N ALA A 66 1.24 -14.86 -15.30
CA ALA A 66 1.70 -13.53 -14.89
C ALA A 66 0.71 -12.42 -15.26
N ALA A 67 0.03 -12.52 -16.40
CA ALA A 67 -1.01 -11.55 -16.79
C ALA A 67 -2.20 -11.55 -15.81
N ILE A 68 -2.63 -12.72 -15.33
CA ILE A 68 -3.67 -12.82 -14.30
C ILE A 68 -3.14 -12.29 -12.96
N ALA A 69 -1.89 -12.56 -12.62
CA ALA A 69 -1.27 -12.01 -11.41
C ALA A 69 -1.21 -10.47 -11.44
N LEU A 70 -0.92 -9.86 -12.60
CA LEU A 70 -0.95 -8.41 -12.79
C LEU A 70 -2.36 -7.84 -12.64
N LEU A 71 -3.37 -8.48 -13.23
CA LEU A 71 -4.76 -8.07 -13.04
C LEU A 71 -5.17 -8.14 -11.56
N LEU A 72 -4.84 -9.23 -10.88
CA LEU A 72 -5.16 -9.42 -9.46
C LEU A 72 -4.42 -8.44 -8.55
N LEU A 73 -3.18 -8.06 -8.88
CA LEU A 73 -2.44 -6.99 -8.20
C LEU A 73 -3.21 -5.66 -8.29
N VAL A 74 -3.67 -5.28 -9.49
CA VAL A 74 -4.43 -4.03 -9.69
C VAL A 74 -5.76 -4.07 -8.94
N VAL A 75 -6.48 -5.19 -8.98
CA VAL A 75 -7.74 -5.37 -8.24
C VAL A 75 -7.52 -5.28 -6.72
N SER A 76 -6.44 -5.89 -6.21
CA SER A 76 -6.06 -5.83 -4.80
C SER A 76 -5.80 -4.39 -4.35
N LEU A 77 -4.98 -3.65 -5.11
CA LEU A 77 -4.69 -2.23 -4.84
C LEU A 77 -5.93 -1.34 -4.95
N PHE A 78 -6.88 -1.69 -5.82
CA PHE A 78 -8.14 -0.96 -5.91
C PHE A 78 -8.96 -1.10 -4.63
N PHE A 79 -9.16 -2.34 -4.13
CA PHE A 79 -9.92 -2.55 -2.89
C PHE A 79 -9.30 -1.87 -1.68
N ASP A 80 -7.98 -2.00 -1.57
CA ASP A 80 -7.15 -1.32 -0.57
C ASP A 80 -7.28 0.21 -0.65
N GLY A 81 -7.21 0.79 -1.85
CA GLY A 81 -7.29 2.23 -2.02
C GLY A 81 -8.68 2.83 -1.69
N ILE A 82 -9.74 2.03 -1.71
CA ILE A 82 -11.12 2.51 -1.47
C ILE A 82 -11.67 2.13 -0.08
N ASP A 83 -11.06 1.21 0.66
CA ASP A 83 -11.63 0.76 1.94
C ASP A 83 -11.67 1.88 3.00
N GLY A 84 -10.61 2.70 3.10
CA GLY A 84 -10.56 3.89 3.92
C GLY A 84 -11.54 4.96 3.44
N SER A 85 -11.75 5.07 2.12
CA SER A 85 -12.76 5.97 1.56
C SER A 85 -14.17 5.55 1.97
N VAL A 86 -14.46 4.25 1.94
CA VAL A 86 -15.72 3.67 2.42
C VAL A 86 -15.87 3.84 3.92
N ALA A 87 -14.79 3.71 4.70
CA ALA A 87 -14.81 3.93 6.14
C ALA A 87 -15.19 5.37 6.48
N ILE A 88 -14.63 6.35 5.77
CA ILE A 88 -14.96 7.77 5.95
C ILE A 88 -16.43 8.05 5.58
N VAL A 89 -16.88 7.57 4.41
CA VAL A 89 -18.24 7.81 3.91
C VAL A 89 -19.30 7.13 4.77
N GLN A 90 -19.02 5.95 5.33
CA GLN A 90 -19.95 5.23 6.21
C GLN A 90 -19.81 5.62 7.69
N GLU A 91 -18.87 6.50 8.04
CA GLU A 91 -18.53 6.83 9.43
C GLU A 91 -18.18 5.58 10.26
N ARG A 92 -17.42 4.67 9.65
CA ARG A 92 -16.99 3.38 10.22
C ARG A 92 -15.47 3.28 10.36
N ASP A 93 -14.77 4.40 10.40
CA ASP A 93 -13.36 4.41 10.81
C ASP A 93 -13.23 3.84 12.22
N SER A 94 -12.28 2.91 12.41
CA SER A 94 -12.10 2.21 13.67
C SER A 94 -10.66 1.75 13.84
N GLN A 95 -10.22 1.62 15.09
CA GLN A 95 -8.88 1.10 15.42
C GLN A 95 -8.68 -0.33 14.92
N TRP A 96 -9.73 -1.16 14.96
CA TRP A 96 -9.69 -2.51 14.40
C TRP A 96 -9.50 -2.50 12.89
N GLY A 97 -10.23 -1.64 12.17
CA GLY A 97 -10.08 -1.50 10.72
C GLY A 97 -8.67 -1.08 10.34
N ALA A 98 -8.11 -0.06 11.02
CA ALA A 98 -6.74 0.40 10.78
C ALA A 98 -5.68 -0.68 11.05
N LEU A 99 -5.87 -1.50 12.10
CA LEU A 99 -5.00 -2.64 12.37
C LEU A 99 -5.12 -3.73 11.30
N LEU A 100 -6.36 -4.07 10.92
CA LEU A 100 -6.64 -5.08 9.89
C LEU A 100 -6.00 -4.69 8.55
N ASP A 101 -6.16 -3.44 8.14
CA ASP A 101 -5.55 -2.85 6.94
C ASP A 101 -4.02 -2.95 6.98
N SER A 102 -3.40 -2.50 8.08
CA SER A 102 -1.95 -2.61 8.28
C SER A 102 -1.43 -4.06 8.20
N LEU A 103 -2.18 -5.03 8.73
CA LEU A 103 -1.83 -6.45 8.67
C LEU A 103 -2.02 -7.01 7.25
N ALA A 104 -3.14 -6.69 6.61
CA ALA A 104 -3.42 -7.09 5.23
C ALA A 104 -2.34 -6.58 4.26
N ASP A 105 -1.83 -5.38 4.49
CA ASP A 105 -0.72 -4.79 3.74
C ASP A 105 0.56 -5.59 3.84
N ARG A 106 0.97 -5.97 5.06
CA ARG A 106 2.20 -6.75 5.26
C ARG A 106 2.11 -8.12 4.59
N ILE A 107 0.95 -8.76 4.66
CA ILE A 107 0.71 -10.07 4.04
C ILE A 107 0.66 -9.92 2.51
N SER A 108 -0.02 -8.89 1.99
CA SER A 108 -0.12 -8.63 0.56
C SER A 108 1.24 -8.36 -0.07
N GLU A 109 2.09 -7.56 0.58
CA GLU A 109 3.48 -7.33 0.13
C GLU A 109 4.32 -8.63 0.14
N ALA A 110 4.10 -9.52 1.11
CA ALA A 110 4.75 -10.83 1.11
C ALA A 110 4.28 -11.68 -0.08
N CYS A 111 2.98 -11.68 -0.37
CA CYS A 111 2.39 -12.35 -1.53
C CYS A 111 2.97 -11.82 -2.85
N TRP A 112 3.13 -10.51 -2.99
CA TRP A 112 3.75 -9.89 -4.16
C TRP A 112 5.18 -10.39 -4.36
N LEU A 113 6.01 -10.35 -3.32
CA LEU A 113 7.41 -10.76 -3.39
C LEU A 113 7.57 -12.29 -3.55
N TYR A 114 6.64 -13.08 -3.02
CA TYR A 114 6.56 -14.51 -3.33
C TYR A 114 6.30 -14.75 -4.82
N MET A 115 5.37 -14.00 -5.42
CA MET A 115 5.18 -14.07 -6.87
C MET A 115 6.45 -13.63 -7.61
N GLY A 116 7.09 -12.54 -7.18
CA GLY A 116 8.38 -12.10 -7.72
C GLY A 116 9.44 -13.20 -7.71
N TRP A 117 9.54 -13.97 -6.63
CA TRP A 117 10.41 -15.14 -6.57
C TRP A 117 10.06 -16.20 -7.62
N ARG A 118 8.78 -16.51 -7.79
CA ARG A 118 8.30 -17.43 -8.85
C ARG A 118 8.61 -16.94 -10.26
N LEU A 119 8.73 -15.63 -10.47
CA LEU A 119 9.14 -15.01 -11.74
C LEU A 119 10.67 -15.03 -11.97
N GLY A 120 11.45 -15.41 -10.96
CA GLY A 120 12.92 -15.51 -11.05
C GLY A 120 13.69 -14.48 -10.23
N ILE A 121 13.04 -13.65 -9.40
CA ILE A 121 13.75 -12.84 -8.41
C ILE A 121 14.41 -13.79 -7.40
N PRO A 122 15.72 -13.68 -7.10
CA PRO A 122 16.35 -14.55 -6.11
C PRO A 122 15.66 -14.47 -4.74
N ALA A 123 15.46 -15.62 -4.09
CA ALA A 123 14.74 -15.68 -2.82
C ALA A 123 15.36 -14.77 -1.74
N TRP A 124 16.69 -14.73 -1.65
CA TRP A 124 17.39 -13.85 -0.72
C TRP A 124 17.07 -12.37 -0.96
N LEU A 125 16.88 -11.97 -2.22
CA LEU A 125 16.57 -10.59 -2.60
C LEU A 125 15.13 -10.26 -2.23
N ALA A 126 14.18 -11.13 -2.57
CA ALA A 126 12.77 -10.98 -2.20
C ALA A 126 12.58 -10.90 -0.67
N ILE A 127 13.21 -11.81 0.08
CA ILE A 127 13.17 -11.82 1.55
C ILE A 127 13.77 -10.53 2.12
N THR A 128 14.91 -10.08 1.59
CA THR A 128 15.56 -8.85 2.06
C THR A 128 14.69 -7.63 1.79
N MET A 129 14.07 -7.53 0.60
CA MET A 129 13.15 -6.44 0.27
C MET A 129 11.96 -6.39 1.25
N TRP A 130 11.32 -7.54 1.52
CA TRP A 130 10.21 -7.61 2.48
C TRP A 130 10.65 -7.23 3.90
N MET A 131 11.82 -7.71 4.33
CA MET A 131 12.39 -7.42 5.65
C MET A 131 12.65 -5.92 5.82
N VAL A 132 13.34 -5.28 4.88
CA VAL A 132 13.65 -3.84 4.96
C VAL A 132 12.37 -3.00 4.98
N ALA A 133 11.41 -3.29 4.09
CA ALA A 133 10.12 -2.60 4.07
C ALA A 133 9.35 -2.80 5.39
N SER A 134 9.29 -4.02 5.90
CA SER A 134 8.57 -4.34 7.15
C SER A 134 9.19 -3.69 8.38
N ILE A 135 10.52 -3.64 8.47
CA ILE A 135 11.21 -2.94 9.56
C ILE A 135 10.97 -1.43 9.46
N GLN A 136 10.97 -0.86 8.25
CA GLN A 136 10.64 0.56 8.05
C GLN A 136 9.24 0.89 8.56
N GLU A 137 8.21 0.13 8.17
CA GLU A 137 6.84 0.36 8.64
C GLU A 137 6.70 0.11 10.15
N TYR A 138 7.37 -0.92 10.67
CA TYR A 138 7.40 -1.18 12.11
C TYR A 138 8.02 -0.03 12.90
N ALA A 139 9.11 0.56 12.41
CA ALA A 139 9.74 1.71 13.05
C ALA A 139 8.78 2.92 13.10
N ARG A 140 8.03 3.18 12.02
CA ARG A 140 7.00 4.23 11.99
C ARG A 140 5.88 3.94 12.98
N ALA A 141 5.35 2.71 13.00
CA ALA A 141 4.29 2.31 13.93
C ALA A 141 4.76 2.38 15.40
N ARG A 142 6.02 2.01 15.67
CA ARG A 142 6.61 2.09 17.01
C ARG A 142 6.78 3.55 17.45
N MET A 143 7.20 4.45 16.57
CA MET A 143 7.25 5.88 16.87
C MET A 143 5.87 6.44 17.25
N ALA A 144 4.82 6.07 16.52
CA ALA A 144 3.46 6.46 16.87
C ALA A 144 3.06 5.95 18.26
N SER A 145 3.45 4.73 18.64
CA SER A 145 3.21 4.18 19.99
C SER A 145 3.99 4.90 21.11
N LEU A 146 5.06 5.62 20.78
CA LEU A 146 5.83 6.45 21.72
C LEU A 146 5.30 7.88 21.82
N GLY A 147 4.15 8.19 21.19
CA GLY A 147 3.54 9.53 21.17
C GLY A 147 4.02 10.42 20.01
N HIS A 148 4.86 9.89 19.12
CA HIS A 148 5.32 10.60 17.93
C HIS A 148 4.53 10.14 16.69
N HIS A 149 3.30 10.63 16.56
CA HIS A 149 2.36 10.21 15.52
C HIS A 149 2.77 10.58 14.09
N GLU A 150 3.65 11.56 13.92
CA GLU A 150 4.17 11.96 12.62
C GLU A 150 5.69 11.80 12.58
N VAL A 151 6.18 10.86 11.77
CA VAL A 151 7.61 10.78 11.44
C VAL A 151 7.98 11.91 10.46
N GLY A 152 7.01 12.43 9.69
CA GLY A 152 7.15 13.64 8.86
C GLY A 152 8.03 13.46 7.61
N VAL A 153 8.37 12.22 7.27
CA VAL A 153 9.17 11.90 6.08
C VAL A 153 8.39 10.96 5.17
N VAL A 154 8.12 11.43 3.96
CA VAL A 154 7.70 10.61 2.82
C VAL A 154 8.97 10.13 2.11
N THR A 155 9.10 8.83 1.95
CA THR A 155 10.24 8.19 1.29
C THR A 155 9.96 7.89 -0.18
N VAL A 156 10.98 7.52 -0.95
CA VAL A 156 10.78 7.15 -2.36
C VAL A 156 10.11 5.79 -2.49
N THR A 157 10.26 4.90 -1.51
CA THR A 157 9.73 3.54 -1.55
C THR A 157 8.52 3.35 -0.63
N GLU A 158 7.62 4.35 -0.61
CA GLU A 158 6.29 4.17 -0.02
C GLU A 158 5.53 3.04 -0.72
N ARG A 159 4.49 2.54 -0.07
CA ARG A 159 3.72 1.37 -0.53
C ARG A 159 3.26 1.44 -2.00
N PRO A 160 2.72 2.56 -2.52
CA PRO A 160 2.37 2.65 -3.94
C PRO A 160 3.55 2.41 -4.87
N VAL A 161 4.76 2.85 -4.50
CA VAL A 161 5.97 2.63 -5.30
C VAL A 161 6.42 1.16 -5.24
N ARG A 162 6.25 0.49 -4.09
CA ARG A 162 6.48 -0.96 -3.96
C ARG A 162 5.52 -1.77 -4.85
N ALA A 163 4.26 -1.35 -4.92
CA ALA A 163 3.27 -1.95 -5.82
C ALA A 163 3.62 -1.72 -7.30
N ILE A 164 4.05 -0.51 -7.66
CA ILE A 164 4.53 -0.18 -9.02
C ILE A 164 5.73 -1.04 -9.39
N PHE A 165 6.71 -1.22 -8.49
CA PHE A 165 7.83 -2.13 -8.71
C PHE A 165 7.35 -3.55 -9.04
N MET A 166 6.38 -4.08 -8.28
CA MET A 166 5.83 -5.41 -8.55
C MET A 166 5.13 -5.48 -9.91
N ALA A 167 4.38 -4.44 -10.29
CA ALA A 167 3.76 -4.35 -11.61
C ALA A 167 4.82 -4.38 -12.73
N PHE A 168 5.93 -3.64 -12.58
CA PHE A 168 7.05 -3.70 -13.51
C PHE A 168 7.72 -5.08 -13.56
N ALA A 169 7.92 -5.74 -12.43
CA ALA A 169 8.47 -7.10 -12.40
C ALA A 169 7.60 -8.09 -13.19
N LEU A 170 6.27 -7.97 -13.07
CA LEU A 170 5.32 -8.76 -13.87
C LEU A 170 5.38 -8.42 -15.35
N LEU A 171 5.43 -7.13 -15.71
CA LEU A 171 5.52 -6.70 -17.10
C LEU A 171 6.82 -7.16 -17.76
N PHE A 172 7.94 -7.08 -17.06
CA PHE A 172 9.23 -7.60 -17.54
C PHE A 172 9.12 -9.09 -17.87
N TYR A 173 8.49 -9.86 -17.00
CA TYR A 173 8.27 -11.29 -17.24
C TYR A 173 7.28 -11.55 -18.40
N ILE A 174 6.16 -10.82 -18.46
CA ILE A 174 5.12 -10.99 -19.50
C ILE A 174 5.68 -10.71 -20.90
N PHE A 175 6.51 -9.69 -21.04
CA PHE A 175 7.08 -9.25 -22.32
C PHE A 175 8.49 -9.79 -22.58
N ASP A 176 8.98 -10.72 -21.74
CA ASP A 176 10.32 -11.32 -21.84
C ASP A 176 11.46 -10.27 -21.91
N ILE A 177 11.31 -9.19 -21.14
CA ILE A 177 12.29 -8.10 -21.06
C ILE A 177 13.41 -8.53 -20.11
N PRO A 178 14.68 -8.55 -20.55
CA PRO A 178 15.80 -8.90 -19.69
C PRO A 178 16.04 -7.82 -18.62
N GLY A 179 16.62 -8.21 -17.48
CA GLY A 179 17.05 -7.28 -16.43
C GLY A 179 16.24 -7.30 -15.14
N LEU A 180 15.36 -8.29 -14.94
CA LEU A 180 14.59 -8.46 -13.69
C LEU A 180 15.48 -8.44 -12.43
N LEU A 181 16.66 -9.08 -12.48
CA LEU A 181 17.62 -9.06 -11.39
C LEU A 181 18.16 -7.64 -11.13
N VAL A 182 18.52 -6.92 -12.20
CA VAL A 182 19.11 -5.57 -12.10
C VAL A 182 18.10 -4.61 -11.49
N ILE A 183 16.85 -4.59 -11.97
CA ILE A 183 15.81 -3.72 -11.42
C ILE A 183 15.50 -4.06 -9.96
N SER A 184 15.54 -5.35 -9.59
CA SER A 184 15.30 -5.80 -8.22
C SER A 184 16.44 -5.37 -7.27
N CYS A 185 17.69 -5.43 -7.72
CA CYS A 185 18.84 -4.93 -6.96
C CYS A 185 18.79 -3.41 -6.79
N VAL A 186 18.44 -2.67 -7.84
CA VAL A 186 18.24 -1.21 -7.77
C VAL A 186 17.11 -0.87 -6.81
N PHE A 187 16.00 -1.61 -6.87
CA PHE A 187 14.88 -1.40 -5.97
C PHE A 187 15.22 -1.69 -4.51
N LEU A 188 16.00 -2.73 -4.23
CA LEU A 188 16.53 -2.98 -2.89
C LEU A 188 17.40 -1.82 -2.40
N ALA A 189 18.27 -1.26 -3.25
CA ALA A 189 19.09 -0.11 -2.88
C ALA A 189 18.22 1.11 -2.51
N LEU A 190 17.14 1.36 -3.25
CA LEU A 190 16.16 2.42 -2.93
C LEU A 190 15.44 2.13 -1.61
N LEU A 191 15.05 0.89 -1.33
CA LEU A 191 14.43 0.50 -0.06
C LEU A 191 15.38 0.75 1.12
N VAL A 192 16.65 0.37 0.99
CA VAL A 192 17.66 0.62 2.02
C VAL A 192 17.88 2.12 2.22
N PHE A 193 17.94 2.91 1.14
CA PHE A 193 18.06 4.37 1.22
C PHE A 193 16.89 5.00 1.99
N SER A 194 15.65 4.65 1.61
CA SER A 194 14.43 5.09 2.30
C SER A 194 14.42 4.72 3.78
N PHE A 195 14.82 3.48 4.10
CA PHE A 195 14.91 3.01 5.48
C PHE A 195 15.92 3.84 6.29
N LEU A 196 17.11 4.10 5.75
CA LEU A 196 18.12 4.92 6.40
C LEU A 196 17.64 6.37 6.61
N GLN A 197 16.90 6.92 5.66
CA GLN A 197 16.29 8.26 5.79
C GLN A 197 15.29 8.31 6.96
N VAL A 198 14.42 7.30 7.07
CA VAL A 198 13.47 7.18 8.19
C VAL A 198 14.21 7.05 9.52
N MET A 199 15.18 6.15 9.61
CA MET A 199 15.94 5.94 10.85
C MET A 199 16.72 7.18 11.28
N ARG A 200 17.28 7.94 10.33
CA ARG A 200 17.94 9.22 10.63
C ARG A 200 16.96 10.19 11.27
N VAL A 201 15.77 10.38 10.71
CA VAL A 201 14.77 11.30 11.28
C VAL A 201 14.27 10.82 12.64
N ILE A 202 14.03 9.52 12.80
CA ILE A 202 13.68 8.94 14.10
C ILE A 202 14.75 9.24 15.14
N SER A 203 16.03 9.03 14.81
CA SER A 203 17.13 9.30 15.74
C SER A 203 17.26 10.76 16.15
N LEU A 204 16.88 11.70 15.28
CA LEU A 204 16.90 13.13 15.56
C LEU A 204 15.72 13.57 16.43
N LYS A 205 14.56 12.92 16.29
CA LYS A 205 13.37 13.22 17.10
C LYS A 205 13.42 12.66 18.52
N LEU A 206 14.17 11.58 18.73
CA LEU A 206 14.29 10.90 20.04
C LEU A 206 15.46 11.39 20.90
N ARG A 207 16.30 12.28 20.37
CA ARG A 207 17.36 12.96 21.12
C ARG A 207 16.86 14.28 21.65
#